data_AF-A0A524E173-F1
#
_entry.id   AF-A0A524E173-F1
#
_cell.length_a   1.000
_cell.length_b   1.000
_cell.length_c   1.000
_cell.angle_alpha   90.00
_cell.angle_beta   90.00
_cell.angle_gamma   90.00
#
_symmetry.space_group_name_H-M   'P 1'
#
loop_
_entity.id
_entity.type
_entity.pdbx_description
1 polymer ?
#
loop_
_entity_poly.entity_id
_entity_poly.type
_entity_poly.pdbx_seq_one_letter_code
_entity_poly.pdbx_strand_id
1 'polypeptide(L)' 'MKIAGTQYSLEKKAQALELKKAGRTVEQFKYKDRIVSEVTDEVWSSLKRKGVTVNKDALKDTIQGLFPGVRRHGPLK' A
#
# COMPACT_ATOMS: atom_id res chain seq x y z
N MET A 1 4.46 -4.75 6.70
CA MET A 1 3.52 -4.16 7.67
C MET A 1 2.12 -4.72 7.46
N LYS A 2 1.39 -5.11 8.50
CA LYS A 2 0.02 -5.66 8.37
C LYS A 2 -0.98 -4.52 8.17
N ILE A 3 -1.92 -4.67 7.24
CA ILE A 3 -3.00 -3.70 7.09
C ILE A 3 -4.03 -3.97 8.19
N ALA A 4 -4.29 -2.96 9.03
CA ALA A 4 -5.21 -3.07 10.16
C ALA A 4 -6.59 -3.57 9.72
N GLY A 5 -7.16 -4.50 10.47
CA GLY A 5 -8.47 -5.09 10.17
C GLY A 5 -8.48 -6.10 9.01
N THR A 6 -7.33 -6.51 8.47
CA THR A 6 -7.29 -7.47 7.35
C THR A 6 -6.26 -8.60 7.53
N GLN A 7 -6.39 -9.64 6.70
CA GLN A 7 -5.40 -10.70 6.54
C GLN A 7 -4.25 -10.32 5.58
N TYR A 8 -4.26 -9.09 5.06
CA TYR A 8 -3.29 -8.64 4.08
C TYR A 8 -2.16 -7.86 4.75
N SER A 9 -0.98 -7.93 4.15
CA SER A 9 0.18 -7.13 4.53
C SER A 9 0.79 -6.44 3.32
N LEU A 10 1.39 -5.29 3.55
CA LEU A 10 2.16 -4.55 2.57
C LEU A 10 3.65 -4.67 2.86
N GLU A 11 4.43 -4.95 1.83
CA GLU A 11 5.89 -5.02 1.90
C GLU A 11 6.49 -4.08 0.87
N LYS A 12 7.42 -3.21 1.29
CA LYS A 12 8.16 -2.32 0.40
C LYS A 12 9.33 -3.07 -0.23
N LYS A 13 9.35 -3.17 -1.56
CA LYS A 13 10.48 -3.58 -2.40
C LYS A 13 11.02 -2.38 -3.15
N ALA A 14 12.24 -2.46 -3.69
CA ALA A 14 12.95 -1.31 -4.28
C ALA A 14 12.15 -0.45 -5.29
N GLN A 15 11.19 -1.02 -6.03
CA GLN A 15 10.40 -0.30 -7.03
C GLN A 15 8.88 -0.54 -6.93
N ALA A 16 8.44 -1.37 -5.99
CA ALA A 16 7.05 -1.79 -5.88
C ALA A 16 6.62 -2.12 -4.44
N LEU A 17 5.34 -1.90 -4.14
CA LEU A 17 4.70 -2.38 -2.92
C LEU A 17 4.07 -3.73 -3.24
N GLU A 18 4.44 -4.75 -2.47
CA GLU A 18 3.84 -6.07 -2.58
C GLU A 18 2.70 -6.20 -1.58
N LEU A 19 1.51 -6.52 -2.10
CA LEU A 19 0.38 -6.94 -1.28
C LEU A 19 0.48 -8.45 -1.07
N LYS A 20 0.69 -8.85 0.18
CA LYS A 20 0.80 -10.25 0.59
C LYS A 20 -0.43 -10.71 1.35
N LYS A 21 -0.77 -11.99 1.20
CA LYS A 21 -1.79 -12.70 1.97
C LYS A 21 -1.19 -14.05 2.39
N ALA A 22 -1.20 -14.36 3.68
CA ALA A 22 -0.64 -15.60 4.23
C ALA A 22 0.79 -15.90 3.72
N GLY A 23 1.65 -14.88 3.65
CA GLY A 23 3.05 -15.02 3.22
C GLY A 23 3.28 -15.07 1.71
N ARG A 24 2.23 -15.11 0.88
CA ARG A 24 2.33 -15.10 -0.58
C ARG A 24 2.02 -13.73 -1.16
N THR A 25 2.81 -13.30 -2.14
CA THR A 25 2.52 -12.08 -2.92
C THR A 25 1.31 -12.32 -3.80
N VAL A 26 0.27 -11.52 -3.61
CA VAL A 26 -0.99 -11.57 -4.37
C VAL A 26 -0.97 -10.51 -5.46
N GLU A 27 -0.33 -9.35 -5.21
CA GLU A 27 -0.30 -8.24 -6.16
C GLU A 27 0.92 -7.35 -5.91
N GLN A 28 1.36 -6.64 -6.95
CA GLN A 28 2.48 -5.71 -6.88
C GLN A 28 2.07 -4.36 -7.46
N PHE A 29 2.36 -3.28 -6.75
CA PHE A 29 2.03 -1.91 -7.12
C PHE A 29 3.32 -1.14 -7.36
N LYS A 30 3.61 -0.81 -8.61
CA LYS A 30 4.78 0.03 -8.94
C LYS A 30 4.54 1.43 -8.38
N TYR A 31 5.47 1.90 -7.55
CA TYR A 31 5.34 3.19 -6.87
C TYR A 31 6.42 4.20 -7.28
N LYS A 32 7.44 3.78 -8.03
CA LYS A 32 8.54 4.67 -8.42
C LYS A 32 7.99 5.89 -9.15
N ASP A 33 8.38 7.08 -8.70
CA ASP A 33 7.96 8.39 -9.22
C ASP A 33 6.46 8.72 -9.03
N ARG A 34 5.73 7.92 -8.24
CA ARG A 34 4.31 8.15 -7.91
C ARG A 34 4.14 8.72 -6.52
N ILE A 35 3.01 9.35 -6.26
CA ILE A 35 2.70 9.90 -4.94
C ILE A 35 1.94 8.90 -4.06
N VAL A 36 2.03 9.07 -2.74
CA VAL A 36 1.36 8.21 -1.72
C VAL A 36 -0.12 8.02 -2.03
N SER A 37 -0.84 9.07 -2.44
CA SER A 37 -2.27 9.00 -2.70
C SER A 37 -2.61 8.10 -3.89
N GLU A 38 -1.86 8.18 -5.00
CA GLU A 38 -2.11 7.31 -6.16
C GLU A 38 -1.94 5.84 -5.82
N VAL A 39 -0.87 5.52 -5.09
CA VAL A 39 -0.58 4.15 -4.69
C VAL A 39 -1.60 3.66 -3.65
N THR A 40 -2.02 4.54 -2.74
CA THR A 40 -3.11 4.24 -1.80
C THR A 40 -4.40 3.90 -2.53
N ASP A 41 -4.76 4.67 -3.56
CA ASP A 41 -6.00 4.50 -4.32
C ASP A 41 -6.01 3.18 -5.10
N GLU A 42 -4.86 2.80 -5.67
CA GLU A 42 -4.71 1.51 -6.34
C GLU A 42 -4.81 0.34 -5.38
N VAL A 43 -4.08 0.38 -4.26
CA VAL A 43 -4.11 -0.67 -3.23
C VAL A 43 -5.51 -0.80 -2.65
N TRP A 44 -6.17 0.33 -2.35
CA TRP A 44 -7.55 0.37 -1.84
C TRP A 44 -8.54 -0.24 -2.84
N SER A 45 -8.42 0.13 -4.13
CA SER A 45 -9.28 -0.40 -5.19
C SER A 45 -9.05 -1.89 -5.45
N SER A 46 -7.82 -2.38 -5.31
CA SER A 46 -7.51 -3.81 -5.38
C SER A 46 -8.11 -4.57 -4.19
N LEU A 47 -7.95 -4.07 -2.96
CA LEU A 47 -8.53 -4.67 -1.75
C LEU A 47 -10.06 -4.73 -1.85
N LYS A 48 -10.71 -3.65 -2.29
CA LYS A 48 -12.16 -3.60 -2.50
C LYS A 48 -12.63 -4.64 -3.52
N ARG A 49 -11.92 -4.80 -4.64
CA ARG A 49 -12.21 -5.83 -5.66
C ARG A 49 -12.07 -7.26 -5.12
N LYS A 50 -11.21 -7.47 -4.11
CA LYS A 50 -11.04 -8.76 -3.42
C LYS A 50 -12.02 -8.95 -2.24
N GLY A 51 -13.02 -8.08 -2.10
CA GLY A 51 -14.03 -8.14 -1.03
C GLY A 51 -13.55 -7.64 0.33
N VAL A 52 -12.46 -6.86 0.36
CA VAL A 52 -11.86 -6.35 1.59
C VAL A 52 -12.14 -4.87 1.73
N THR A 53 -12.89 -4.50 2.76
CA THR A 53 -13.15 -3.09 3.09
C THR A 53 -12.11 -2.62 4.08
N VAL A 54 -11.32 -1.61 3.69
CA VAL A 54 -10.37 -0.93 4.57
C VAL A 54 -10.63 0.57 4.57
N ASN A 55 -10.39 1.20 5.72
CA ASN A 55 -10.38 2.65 5.82
C ASN A 55 -9.20 3.20 5.00
N LYS A 56 -9.50 4.07 4.04
CA LYS A 56 -8.53 4.64 3.09
C LYS A 56 -7.50 5.52 3.79
N ASP A 57 -7.89 6.27 4.81
CA ASP A 57 -6.97 7.12 5.58
C ASP A 57 -6.00 6.26 6.40
N ALA A 58 -6.51 5.20 7.06
CA ALA A 58 -5.65 4.25 7.78
C ALA A 58 -4.68 3.53 6.84
N LEU A 59 -5.12 3.20 5.62
CA LEU A 59 -4.25 2.62 4.58
C LEU A 59 -3.18 3.62 4.13
N LYS A 60 -3.57 4.89 3.94
CA LYS A 60 -2.64 5.97 3.57
C LYS A 60 -1.55 6.15 4.63
N ASP A 61 -1.92 6.17 5.91
CA ASP A 61 -0.98 6.28 7.02
C ASP A 61 -0.05 5.05 7.09
N THR A 62 -0.60 3.86 6.83
CA THR A 62 0.19 2.61 6.73
C THR A 62 1.22 2.69 5.61
N ILE A 63 0.81 3.14 4.42
CA ILE A 63 1.71 3.31 3.27
C ILE A 63 2.73 4.39 3.57
N GLN A 64 2.32 5.54 4.13
CA GLN A 64 3.24 6.62 4.51
C GLN A 64 4.29 6.13 5.51
N GLY A 65 3.91 5.28 6.46
CA GLY A 65 4.84 4.64 7.41
C GLY A 65 5.90 3.73 6.76
N LEU A 66 5.65 3.20 5.55
CA LEU A 66 6.62 2.42 4.79
C LEU A 66 7.67 3.30 4.06
N PHE A 67 7.42 4.60 3.96
CA PHE A 67 8.29 5.57 3.28
C PHE A 67 8.73 6.68 4.22
N PRO A 68 9.64 6.38 5.16
CA PRO A 68 10.19 7.40 6.06
C PRO A 68 10.89 8.49 5.23
N GLY A 69 10.50 9.75 5.45
CA GLY A 69 11.08 10.92 4.76
C GLY A 69 10.36 11.38 3.49
N VAL A 70 9.32 10.66 3.02
CA VAL A 70 8.48 11.15 1.92
C VAL A 70 7.40 12.09 2.47
N ARG A 71 7.33 13.31 1.94
CA ARG A 71 6.27 14.27 2.27
C ARG A 71 4.91 13.71 1.83
N ARG A 72 3.80 14.09 2.48
CA ARG A 72 2.42 13.62 2.17
C ARG A 72 2.03 13.70 0.68
N HIS A 73 2.66 14.58 -0.10
CA HIS A 73 2.48 14.77 -1.54
C HIS A 73 3.79 14.63 -2.34
N GLY A 74 4.86 14.13 -1.72
CA GLY A 74 6.14 13.92 -2.39
C GLY A 74 6.16 12.62 -3.20
N PRO A 75 7.04 12.52 -4.22
CA PRO A 75 7.22 11.29 -4.96
C PRO A 75 7.83 10.20 -4.07
N LEU A 76 7.29 8.99 -4.20
CA LEU A 76 7.77 7.78 -3.56
C LEU A 76 9.07 7.35 -4.24
N LYS A 77 10.14 7.32 -3.44
CA LYS A 77 11.47 6.86 -3.82
C LYS A 77 11.82 5.57 -3.07
#